data_AF-A0A2L0N053-F1
#
_entry.id   AF-A0A2L0N053-F1
#
_cell.length_a   1.000
_cell.length_b   1.000
_cell.length_c   1.000
_cell.angle_alpha   90.00
_cell.angle_beta   90.00
_cell.angle_gamma   90.00
#
_symmetry.space_group_name_H-M   'P 1'
#
loop_
_entity.id
_entity.type
_entity.pdbx_description
1 polymer ?
#
loop_
_entity_poly.entity_id
_entity_poly.type
_entity_poly.pdbx_seq_one_letter_code
_entity_poly.pdbx_strand_id
1 'polypeptide(L)'
;MAPLSLPELEAAFAEMGHAPHQLGETVEQKARELLLEGFRSGDAPRWPDVAPVVEYWALWRLGSAADPDRKPYGDHLYVLSFAGPHPYVKVGRSDDFARRLREHRTNAGRHGYVLFDAWVSEPVESAHTWESSVLRVLRQRHASDETDGEYFYGLDYDEALKAVDEERVWVTPRPARPYPLSTSDAHEHKQERRRELAQHLPPVVIS
;
A
#
# COMPACT_ATOMS: atom_id res chain seq x y z
N MET A 1 6.74 5.31 -18.74
CA MET A 1 5.29 5.25 -18.50
C MET A 1 5.06 5.33 -17.01
N ALA A 2 4.03 6.02 -16.52
CA ALA A 2 3.70 5.98 -15.09
C ALA A 2 3.02 4.63 -14.77
N PRO A 3 3.26 4.03 -13.59
CA PRO A 3 2.57 2.81 -13.19
C PRO A 3 1.09 3.12 -12.97
N LEU A 4 0.21 2.23 -13.42
CA LEU A 4 -1.24 2.39 -13.28
C LEU A 4 -1.63 2.35 -11.79
N SER A 5 -2.53 3.23 -11.36
CA SER A 5 -3.20 3.15 -10.07
C SER A 5 -4.12 1.93 -9.98
N LEU A 6 -4.58 1.58 -8.77
CA LEU A 6 -5.52 0.46 -8.61
C LEU A 6 -6.81 0.64 -9.46
N PRO A 7 -7.47 1.81 -9.48
CA PRO A 7 -8.64 2.02 -10.35
C PRO A 7 -8.33 1.90 -11.85
N GLU A 8 -7.15 2.35 -12.29
CA GLU A 8 -6.74 2.23 -13.70
C GLU A 8 -6.46 0.77 -14.09
N LEU A 9 -5.87 -0.02 -13.18
CA LEU A 9 -5.72 -1.46 -13.37
C LEU A 9 -7.09 -2.15 -13.44
N GLU A 10 -8.00 -1.83 -12.52
CA GLU A 10 -9.36 -2.38 -12.54
C GLU A 10 -10.10 -2.09 -13.84
N ALA A 11 -9.97 -0.86 -14.36
CA ALA A 11 -10.53 -0.48 -15.64
C ALA A 11 -9.92 -1.29 -16.80
N ALA A 12 -8.59 -1.44 -16.83
CA ALA A 12 -7.91 -2.24 -17.85
C ALA A 12 -8.36 -3.71 -17.84
N PHE A 13 -8.56 -4.29 -16.66
CA PHE A 13 -9.06 -5.66 -16.53
C PHE A 13 -10.54 -5.81 -16.89
N ALA A 14 -11.36 -4.81 -16.54
CA ALA A 14 -12.77 -4.79 -16.93
C ALA A 14 -12.95 -4.77 -18.46
N GLU A 15 -12.09 -4.06 -19.19
CA GLU A 15 -12.06 -4.10 -20.66
C GLU A 15 -11.73 -5.49 -21.22
N MET A 16 -10.99 -6.30 -20.46
CA MET A 16 -10.67 -7.70 -20.79
C MET A 16 -11.79 -8.69 -20.37
N GLY A 17 -12.89 -8.20 -19.79
CA GLY A 17 -14.05 -9.02 -19.40
C GLY A 17 -13.89 -9.78 -18.08
N HIS A 18 -12.90 -9.42 -17.26
CA HIS A 18 -12.62 -10.07 -15.97
C HIS A 18 -12.36 -9.05 -14.89
N ALA A 19 -12.95 -9.19 -13.70
CA ALA A 19 -12.40 -8.49 -12.54
C ALA A 19 -11.21 -9.30 -11.99
N PRO A 20 -10.06 -8.70 -11.65
CA PRO A 20 -8.84 -9.47 -11.36
C PRO A 20 -8.98 -10.40 -10.15
N HIS A 21 -9.73 -9.97 -9.13
CA HIS A 21 -10.03 -10.78 -7.96
C HIS A 21 -10.91 -12.01 -8.30
N GLN A 22 -11.56 -12.03 -9.47
CA GLN A 22 -12.31 -13.20 -9.99
C GLN A 22 -11.42 -14.20 -10.72
N LEU A 23 -10.18 -13.80 -11.07
CA LEU A 23 -9.21 -14.67 -11.75
C LEU A 23 -8.56 -15.68 -10.78
N GLY A 24 -8.68 -15.46 -9.46
CA GLY A 24 -8.19 -16.34 -8.40
C GLY A 24 -6.67 -16.34 -8.21
N GLU A 25 -6.22 -16.87 -7.08
CA GLU A 25 -4.81 -16.93 -6.66
C GLU A 25 -3.91 -17.65 -7.69
N THR A 26 -4.46 -18.61 -8.44
CA THR A 26 -3.74 -19.35 -9.48
C THR A 26 -3.25 -18.45 -10.62
N VAL A 27 -4.02 -17.43 -11.00
CA VAL A 27 -3.62 -16.50 -12.08
C VAL A 27 -2.50 -15.58 -11.61
N GLU A 28 -2.57 -15.11 -10.37
CA GLU A 28 -1.48 -14.35 -9.77
C GLU A 28 -0.19 -15.17 -9.72
N GLN A 29 -0.23 -16.39 -9.17
CA GLN A 29 0.93 -17.28 -9.07
C GLN A 29 1.59 -17.48 -10.44
N LYS A 30 0.79 -17.77 -11.47
CA LYS A 30 1.30 -17.95 -12.82
C LYS A 30 1.90 -16.67 -13.42
N ALA A 31 1.30 -15.51 -13.17
CA ALA A 31 1.85 -14.23 -13.60
C ALA A 31 3.19 -13.93 -12.92
N ARG A 32 3.32 -14.23 -11.62
CA ARG A 32 4.57 -14.11 -10.86
C ARG A 32 5.65 -15.04 -11.40
N GLU A 33 5.32 -16.31 -11.65
CA GLU A 33 6.25 -17.30 -12.22
C GLU A 33 6.79 -16.84 -13.58
N LEU A 34 5.91 -16.38 -14.48
CA LEU A 34 6.29 -15.88 -15.80
C LEU A 34 7.20 -14.65 -15.71
N LEU A 35 6.92 -13.71 -14.80
CA LEU A 35 7.78 -12.57 -14.56
C LEU A 35 9.16 -13.00 -14.05
N LEU A 36 9.22 -13.89 -13.05
CA LEU A 36 10.47 -14.39 -12.47
C LEU A 36 11.30 -15.21 -13.48
N GLU A 37 10.66 -15.99 -14.35
CA GLU A 37 11.33 -16.66 -15.45
C GLU A 37 11.95 -15.66 -16.42
N GLY A 38 11.20 -14.64 -16.84
CA GLY A 38 11.68 -13.61 -17.75
C GLY A 38 12.82 -12.75 -17.16
N PHE A 39 12.80 -12.47 -15.85
CA PHE A 39 13.93 -11.83 -15.18
C PHE A 39 15.19 -12.70 -15.20
N ARG A 40 15.06 -14.00 -14.96
CA ARG A 40 16.19 -14.95 -14.92
C ARG A 40 16.81 -15.21 -16.29
N SER A 41 15.99 -15.26 -17.35
CA SER A 41 16.49 -15.49 -18.71
C SER A 41 17.14 -14.25 -19.32
N GLY A 42 16.92 -13.05 -18.75
CA GLY A 42 17.32 -11.78 -19.36
C GLY A 42 16.46 -11.40 -20.56
N ASP A 43 15.52 -12.26 -20.96
CA ASP A 43 14.48 -11.95 -21.94
C ASP A 43 13.39 -11.17 -21.21
N ALA A 44 13.62 -9.87 -21.03
CA ALA A 44 12.66 -8.96 -20.40
C ALA A 44 11.25 -9.26 -20.95
N PRO A 45 10.38 -9.94 -20.18
CA PRO A 45 9.17 -10.55 -20.73
C PRO A 45 8.29 -9.45 -21.26
N ARG A 46 7.99 -9.40 -22.57
CA ARG A 46 7.32 -8.27 -23.25
C ARG A 46 6.39 -7.51 -22.29
N TRP A 47 6.91 -6.37 -21.80
CA TRP A 47 6.46 -5.69 -20.59
C TRP A 47 5.23 -4.79 -20.79
N PRO A 48 4.09 -5.34 -21.17
CA PRO A 48 2.86 -4.79 -20.62
C PRO A 48 1.89 -5.82 -20.03
N ASP A 49 1.99 -7.11 -20.33
CA ASP A 49 0.82 -7.98 -20.15
C ASP A 49 0.73 -8.63 -18.75
N VAL A 50 1.86 -8.95 -18.12
CA VAL A 50 1.89 -9.70 -16.83
C VAL A 50 2.25 -8.84 -15.62
N ALA A 51 3.04 -7.78 -15.79
CA ALA A 51 3.42 -6.88 -14.69
C ALA A 51 2.20 -6.19 -14.04
N PRO A 52 1.22 -5.66 -14.81
CA PRO A 52 0.02 -5.08 -14.22
C PRO A 52 -0.80 -6.05 -13.36
N VAL A 53 -0.80 -7.35 -13.69
CA VAL A 53 -1.48 -8.38 -12.89
C VAL A 53 -0.84 -8.51 -11.52
N VAL A 54 0.49 -8.60 -11.46
CA VAL A 54 1.21 -8.76 -10.19
C VAL A 54 1.12 -7.50 -9.35
N GLU A 55 1.29 -6.32 -9.96
CA GLU A 55 1.14 -5.06 -9.22
C GLU A 55 -0.29 -4.87 -8.71
N TYR A 56 -1.31 -5.28 -9.49
CA TYR A 56 -2.70 -5.23 -9.04
C TYR A 56 -2.88 -5.98 -7.71
N TRP A 57 -2.39 -7.22 -7.62
CA TRP A 57 -2.57 -8.03 -6.41
C TRP A 57 -1.82 -7.44 -5.21
N ALA A 58 -0.61 -6.91 -5.42
CA ALA A 58 0.12 -6.21 -4.37
C ALA A 58 -0.65 -4.98 -3.85
N LEU A 59 -1.23 -4.17 -4.75
CA LEU A 59 -2.02 -3.00 -4.37
C LEU A 59 -3.37 -3.37 -3.74
N TRP A 60 -4.03 -4.42 -4.26
CA TRP A 60 -5.31 -4.89 -3.74
C TRP A 60 -5.17 -5.37 -2.29
N ARG A 61 -4.09 -6.08 -1.97
CA ARG A 61 -3.78 -6.49 -0.57
C ARG A 61 -3.55 -5.31 0.36
N LEU A 62 -3.03 -4.18 -0.13
CA LEU A 62 -2.89 -2.94 0.65
C LEU A 62 -4.24 -2.25 0.91
N GLY A 63 -5.27 -2.56 0.12
CA GLY A 63 -6.60 -1.97 0.23
C GLY A 63 -6.56 -0.44 0.21
N SER A 64 -7.24 0.19 1.17
CA SER A 64 -7.32 1.66 1.26
C SER A 64 -5.99 2.34 1.55
N ALA A 65 -4.93 1.63 1.93
CA ALA A 65 -3.61 2.24 2.11
C ALA A 65 -2.95 2.64 0.77
N ALA A 66 -3.32 1.98 -0.32
CA ALA A 66 -2.85 2.32 -1.67
C ALA A 66 -3.68 3.42 -2.37
N ASP A 67 -4.79 3.85 -1.75
CA ASP A 67 -5.69 4.86 -2.32
C ASP A 67 -5.01 6.24 -2.36
N PRO A 68 -4.81 6.83 -3.54
CA PRO A 68 -4.15 8.13 -3.66
C PRO A 68 -4.96 9.31 -3.13
N ASP A 69 -6.26 9.18 -3.00
CA ASP A 69 -7.15 10.23 -2.48
C ASP A 69 -7.34 10.12 -0.96
N ARG A 70 -6.79 9.05 -0.34
CA ARG A 70 -6.76 8.90 1.11
C ARG A 70 -5.93 10.03 1.71
N LYS A 71 -6.55 10.76 2.64
CA LYS A 71 -5.86 11.82 3.38
C LYS A 71 -4.72 11.22 4.22
N PRO A 72 -3.49 11.77 4.13
CA PRO A 72 -2.38 11.42 5.00
C PRO A 72 -2.78 11.47 6.48
N TYR A 73 -2.47 10.41 7.23
CA TYR A 73 -2.84 10.32 8.63
C TYR A 73 -1.92 9.36 9.39
N GLY A 74 -1.07 9.91 10.26
CA GLY A 74 -0.08 9.11 10.99
C GLY A 74 1.14 8.80 10.14
N ASP A 75 2.23 8.44 10.80
CA ASP A 75 3.39 7.86 10.14
C ASP A 75 3.13 6.35 9.97
N HIS A 76 3.61 5.78 8.88
CA HIS A 76 3.47 4.36 8.58
C HIS A 76 4.85 3.76 8.35
N LEU A 77 5.10 2.57 8.89
CA LEU A 77 6.20 1.73 8.44
C LEU A 77 5.70 0.89 7.25
N TYR A 78 6.53 0.70 6.23
CA TYR A 78 6.21 -0.15 5.09
C TYR A 78 7.38 -1.02 4.66
N VAL A 79 7.05 -2.13 4.00
CA VAL A 79 7.98 -3.03 3.33
C VAL A 79 7.46 -3.26 1.91
N LEU A 80 8.32 -3.06 0.92
CA LEU A 80 8.00 -3.24 -0.50
C LEU A 80 8.99 -4.23 -1.12
N SER A 81 8.50 -5.26 -1.80
CA SER A 81 9.31 -6.18 -2.58
C SER A 81 9.25 -5.83 -4.06
N PHE A 82 10.40 -5.67 -4.70
CA PHE A 82 10.48 -5.41 -6.13
C PHE A 82 11.25 -6.52 -6.83
N ALA A 83 10.62 -7.13 -7.84
CA ALA A 83 11.29 -8.07 -8.73
C ALA A 83 11.85 -7.33 -9.94
N GLY A 84 13.01 -7.77 -10.40
CA GLY A 84 13.82 -7.11 -11.42
C GLY A 84 15.03 -7.96 -11.80
N PRO A 85 15.94 -7.41 -12.62
CA PRO A 85 17.25 -8.01 -12.84
C PRO A 85 18.03 -8.27 -11.54
N HIS A 86 17.90 -7.36 -10.55
CA HIS A 86 18.50 -7.49 -9.22
C HIS A 86 17.44 -7.24 -8.15
N PRO A 87 16.63 -8.26 -7.78
CA PRO A 87 15.49 -8.08 -6.89
C PRO A 87 15.91 -7.50 -5.54
N TYR A 88 15.07 -6.65 -4.97
CA TYR A 88 15.34 -5.99 -3.71
C TYR A 88 14.09 -5.78 -2.87
N VAL A 89 14.29 -5.72 -1.57
CA VAL A 89 13.29 -5.27 -0.60
C VAL A 89 13.65 -3.85 -0.16
N LYS A 90 12.63 -3.01 -0.04
CA LYS A 90 12.73 -1.68 0.53
C LYS A 90 11.94 -1.61 1.83
N VAL A 91 12.60 -1.20 2.90
CA VAL A 91 11.94 -0.83 4.17
C VAL A 91 12.00 0.67 4.31
N GLY A 92 10.89 1.30 4.69
CA GLY A 92 10.89 2.73 4.96
C GLY A 92 9.65 3.18 5.70
N ARG A 93 9.55 4.49 5.94
CA ARG A 93 8.35 5.11 6.51
C ARG A 93 7.84 6.31 5.73
N SER A 94 6.58 6.67 5.96
CA SER A 94 5.94 7.85 5.36
C SER A 94 4.68 8.24 6.12
N ASP A 95 4.43 9.54 6.25
CA ASP A 95 3.14 10.08 6.67
C ASP A 95 2.09 10.10 5.55
N ASP A 96 2.56 9.97 4.31
CA ASP A 96 1.78 9.89 3.08
C ASP A 96 2.25 8.67 2.28
N PHE A 97 1.79 7.48 2.71
CA PHE A 97 2.21 6.21 2.13
C PHE A 97 1.76 6.07 0.66
N ALA A 98 0.55 6.47 0.30
CA ALA A 98 0.03 6.32 -1.06
C ALA A 98 0.86 7.12 -2.08
N ARG A 99 1.22 8.37 -1.77
CA ARG A 99 2.15 9.16 -2.60
C ARG A 99 3.51 8.49 -2.69
N ARG A 100 4.07 8.07 -1.55
CA ARG A 100 5.40 7.45 -1.49
C ARG A 100 5.47 6.13 -2.26
N LEU A 101 4.43 5.31 -2.18
CA LEU A 101 4.28 4.07 -2.95
C LEU A 101 4.28 4.35 -4.45
N ARG A 102 3.55 5.37 -4.91
CA ARG A 102 3.54 5.77 -6.33
C ARG A 102 4.92 6.23 -6.80
N GLU A 103 5.62 7.02 -5.99
CA GLU A 103 7.00 7.45 -6.27
C GLU A 103 7.93 6.24 -6.46
N HIS A 104 7.89 5.28 -5.52
CA HIS A 104 8.70 4.06 -5.59
C HIS A 104 8.37 3.22 -6.81
N ARG A 105 7.09 2.97 -7.10
CA ARG A 105 6.67 2.23 -8.30
C ARG A 105 7.11 2.93 -9.58
N THR A 106 6.99 4.26 -9.64
CA THR A 106 7.40 5.04 -10.81
C THR A 106 8.90 4.95 -11.05
N ASN A 107 9.69 5.02 -9.98
CA ASN A 107 11.14 4.89 -10.07
C ASN A 107 11.55 3.45 -10.46
N ALA A 108 10.99 2.45 -9.78
CA ALA A 108 11.21 1.04 -10.05
C ALA A 108 10.90 0.68 -11.52
N GLY A 109 9.75 1.12 -12.03
CA GLY A 109 9.36 0.88 -13.43
C GLY A 109 10.31 1.48 -14.46
N ARG A 110 10.95 2.63 -14.16
CA ARG A 110 11.99 3.22 -15.05
C ARG A 110 13.24 2.34 -15.15
N HIS A 111 13.48 1.51 -14.14
CA HIS A 111 14.62 0.61 -14.07
C HIS A 111 14.26 -0.84 -14.40
N GLY A 112 13.04 -1.11 -14.88
CA GLY A 112 12.59 -2.45 -15.23
C GLY A 112 12.29 -3.33 -14.02
N TYR A 113 11.77 -2.73 -12.94
CA TYR A 113 11.30 -3.44 -11.75
C TYR A 113 9.78 -3.39 -11.64
N VAL A 114 9.21 -4.42 -11.01
CA VAL A 114 7.76 -4.56 -10.74
C VAL A 114 7.55 -4.72 -9.24
N LEU A 115 6.54 -4.03 -8.70
CA LEU A 115 6.12 -4.25 -7.32
C LEU A 115 5.49 -5.65 -7.19
N PHE A 116 6.12 -6.53 -6.40
CA PHE A 116 5.73 -7.93 -6.23
C PHE A 116 4.91 -8.19 -4.98
N ASP A 117 5.29 -7.54 -3.87
CA ASP A 117 4.58 -7.59 -2.60
C ASP A 117 4.71 -6.23 -1.91
N ALA A 118 3.73 -5.93 -1.05
CA ALA A 118 3.76 -4.74 -0.23
C ALA A 118 3.04 -4.99 1.10
N TRP A 119 3.59 -4.40 2.15
CA TRP A 119 3.02 -4.36 3.48
C TRP A 119 3.16 -2.95 4.04
N VAL A 120 2.18 -2.53 4.82
CA VAL A 120 2.19 -1.24 5.52
C VAL A 120 1.54 -1.40 6.89
N SER A 121 2.12 -0.75 7.88
CA SER A 121 1.58 -0.75 9.24
C SER A 121 0.31 0.09 9.35
N GLU A 122 -0.44 -0.13 10.42
CA GLU A 122 -1.39 0.86 10.91
C GLU A 122 -0.69 2.20 11.22
N PRO A 123 -1.42 3.33 11.16
CA PRO A 123 -0.85 4.65 11.41
C PRO A 123 -0.43 4.81 12.87
N VAL A 124 0.80 5.27 13.06
CA VAL A 124 1.37 5.59 14.38
C VAL A 124 1.70 7.07 14.48
N GLU A 125 2.01 7.55 15.69
CA GLU A 125 2.45 8.93 15.87
C GLU A 125 3.80 9.21 15.17
N SER A 126 4.73 8.26 15.30
CA SER A 126 6.03 8.28 14.64
C SER A 126 6.55 6.86 14.45
N ALA A 127 6.91 6.50 13.22
CA ALA A 127 7.49 5.19 12.89
C ALA A 127 9.03 5.20 12.91
N HIS A 128 9.66 6.35 13.18
CA HIS A 128 11.11 6.54 13.06
C HIS A 128 11.95 5.55 13.88
N THR A 129 11.63 5.36 15.16
CA THR A 129 12.39 4.43 16.02
C THR A 129 12.18 2.99 15.58
N TRP A 130 10.96 2.65 15.14
CA TRP A 130 10.63 1.31 14.64
C TRP A 130 11.41 1.00 13.35
N GLU A 131 11.36 1.91 12.37
CA GLU A 131 12.15 1.84 11.13
C GLU A 131 13.65 1.67 11.43
N SER A 132 14.20 2.53 12.30
CA SER A 132 15.63 2.48 12.65
C SER A 132 16.05 1.14 13.25
N SER A 133 15.20 0.56 14.10
CA SER A 133 15.41 -0.75 14.70
C SER A 133 15.35 -1.89 13.67
N VAL A 134 14.34 -1.88 12.79
CA VAL A 134 14.20 -2.87 11.71
C VAL A 134 15.40 -2.80 10.76
N LEU A 135 15.77 -1.60 10.30
CA LEU A 135 16.92 -1.41 9.40
C LEU A 135 18.23 -1.89 10.05
N ARG A 136 18.42 -1.63 11.36
CA ARG A 136 19.58 -2.12 12.11
C ARG A 136 19.63 -3.65 12.12
N VAL A 137 18.51 -4.31 12.43
CA VAL A 137 18.44 -5.78 12.47
C VAL A 137 18.66 -6.40 11.09
N LEU A 138 18.04 -5.84 10.06
CA LEU A 138 18.22 -6.33 8.69
C LEU A 138 19.66 -6.18 8.22
N ARG A 139 20.33 -5.06 8.50
CA ARG A 139 21.76 -4.90 8.17
C ARG A 139 22.66 -5.87 8.94
N GLN A 140 22.29 -6.27 10.15
CA GLN A 140 23.05 -7.24 10.94
C GLN A 140 22.89 -8.67 10.40
N ARG A 141 21.68 -9.04 9.94
CA ARG A 141 21.37 -10.37 9.38
C ARG A 141 21.82 -10.51 7.94
N HIS A 142 21.60 -9.47 7.16
CA HIS A 142 21.89 -9.37 5.74
C HIS A 142 23.17 -8.55 5.53
N ALA A 143 24.28 -9.07 6.05
CA ALA A 143 25.60 -8.42 5.98
C ALA A 143 26.24 -8.50 4.58
N SER A 144 25.43 -8.55 3.52
CA SER A 144 25.91 -8.46 2.14
C SER A 144 26.36 -7.03 1.83
N ASP A 145 27.41 -6.87 1.03
CA ASP A 145 27.85 -5.56 0.52
C ASP A 145 26.81 -4.88 -0.39
N GLU A 146 25.71 -5.55 -0.70
CA GLU A 146 24.61 -5.08 -1.55
C GLU A 146 23.49 -4.41 -0.74
N THR A 147 23.80 -3.65 0.31
CA THR A 147 22.81 -2.77 0.95
C THR A 147 23.13 -1.31 0.61
N ASP A 148 22.15 -0.58 0.08
CA ASP A 148 22.26 0.86 -0.13
C ASP A 148 21.17 1.56 0.69
N GLY A 149 21.54 2.02 1.89
CA GLY A 149 20.62 2.70 2.80
C GLY A 149 19.42 1.85 3.22
N GLU A 150 18.30 2.05 2.54
CA GLU A 150 16.99 1.39 2.77
C GLU A 150 16.68 0.28 1.75
N TYR A 151 17.60 0.02 0.82
CA TYR A 151 17.48 -0.99 -0.24
C TYR A 151 18.32 -2.21 0.12
N PHE A 152 17.68 -3.38 0.18
CA PHE A 152 18.29 -4.66 0.52
C PHE A 152 18.17 -5.61 -0.68
N TYR A 153 19.23 -5.74 -1.45
CA TYR A 153 19.26 -6.63 -2.62
C TYR A 153 19.37 -8.09 -2.19
N GLY A 154 18.60 -8.97 -2.84
CA GLY A 154 18.58 -10.40 -2.53
C GLY A 154 17.95 -10.78 -1.18
N LEU A 155 17.46 -9.81 -0.40
CA LEU A 155 16.75 -10.06 0.85
C LEU A 155 15.37 -10.66 0.55
N ASP A 156 15.00 -11.69 1.31
CA ASP A 156 13.67 -12.29 1.24
C ASP A 156 12.61 -11.38 1.88
N TYR A 157 11.43 -11.29 1.26
CA TYR A 157 10.35 -10.42 1.73
C TYR A 157 9.81 -10.86 3.10
N ASP A 158 9.66 -12.16 3.33
CA ASP A 158 9.15 -12.68 4.61
C ASP A 158 10.19 -12.50 5.72
N GLU A 159 11.47 -12.55 5.40
CA GLU A 159 12.54 -12.19 6.34
C GLU A 159 12.44 -10.71 6.77
N ALA A 160 12.14 -9.80 5.84
CA ALA A 160 11.91 -8.41 6.16
C ALA A 160 10.68 -8.22 7.07
N LEU A 161 9.57 -8.90 6.79
CA LEU A 161 8.38 -8.86 7.65
C LEU A 161 8.64 -9.45 9.04
N LYS A 162 9.43 -10.51 9.12
CA LYS A 162 9.84 -11.08 10.42
C LYS A 162 10.62 -10.08 11.25
N ALA A 163 11.55 -9.33 10.65
CA ALA A 163 12.27 -8.26 11.35
C ALA A 163 11.33 -7.12 11.81
N VAL A 164 10.32 -6.78 11.01
CA VAL A 164 9.28 -5.81 11.38
C VAL A 164 8.51 -6.26 12.63
N ASP A 165 8.09 -7.52 12.67
CA ASP A 165 7.33 -8.08 13.77
C ASP A 165 8.15 -8.21 15.06
N GLU A 166 9.42 -8.64 14.95
CA GLU A 166 10.33 -8.77 16.11
C GLU A 166 10.70 -7.42 16.72
N GLU A 167 10.93 -6.41 15.87
CA GLU A 167 11.28 -5.05 16.31
C GLU A 167 10.04 -4.18 16.55
N ARG A 168 8.85 -4.78 16.62
CA ARG A 168 7.61 -4.06 16.93
C ARG A 168 7.70 -3.49 18.34
N VAL A 169 8.11 -2.23 18.41
CA VAL A 169 8.10 -1.45 19.63
C VAL A 169 6.65 -1.21 20.03
N TRP A 170 6.38 -1.04 21.33
CA TRP A 170 5.13 -0.44 21.81
C TRP A 170 5.02 1.00 21.31
N VAL A 171 4.67 1.17 20.04
CA VAL A 171 4.39 2.47 19.45
C VAL A 171 2.98 2.86 19.85
N THR A 172 2.80 4.04 20.41
CA THR A 172 1.47 4.57 20.73
C THR A 172 0.65 4.62 19.43
N PRO A 173 -0.43 3.84 19.31
CA PRO A 173 -1.31 3.94 18.17
C PRO A 173 -1.80 5.37 18.08
N ARG A 174 -1.77 5.97 16.89
CA ARG A 174 -2.35 7.31 16.75
C ARG A 174 -3.87 7.16 16.94
N PRO A 175 -4.48 7.89 17.89
CA PRO A 175 -5.92 7.77 18.12
C PRO A 175 -6.63 8.19 16.86
N ALA A 176 -7.33 7.25 16.22
CA ALA A 176 -8.03 7.44 14.95
C ALA A 176 -8.66 8.84 14.92
N ARG A 177 -8.39 9.62 13.86
CA ARG A 177 -9.13 10.86 13.67
C ARG A 177 -10.61 10.47 13.74
N PRO A 178 -11.46 11.12 14.55
CA PRO A 178 -12.89 10.93 14.42
C PRO A 178 -13.18 11.20 12.95
N TYR A 179 -13.64 10.18 12.23
CA TYR A 179 -13.98 10.32 10.83
C TYR A 179 -14.86 11.57 10.74
N PRO A 180 -14.53 12.58 9.91
CA PRO A 180 -15.56 13.52 9.55
C PRO A 180 -16.68 12.65 8.99
N LEU A 181 -17.83 12.65 9.69
CA LEU A 181 -19.04 11.99 9.23
C LEU A 181 -19.12 12.21 7.72
N SER A 182 -19.35 11.14 6.94
CA SER A 182 -19.46 11.29 5.50
C SER A 182 -20.47 12.40 5.21
N THR A 183 -20.35 13.12 4.09
CA THR A 183 -21.31 14.21 3.79
C THR A 183 -22.77 13.73 3.82
N SER A 184 -22.99 12.43 3.58
CA SER A 184 -24.26 11.73 3.81
C SER A 184 -24.64 11.68 5.29
N ASP A 185 -23.76 11.14 6.14
CA ASP A 185 -24.01 11.01 7.59
C ASP A 185 -24.12 12.38 8.27
N ALA A 186 -23.37 13.38 7.81
CA ALA A 186 -23.44 14.75 8.30
C ALA A 186 -24.77 15.43 7.93
N HIS A 187 -25.33 15.12 6.76
CA HIS A 187 -26.65 15.57 6.36
C HIS A 187 -27.76 14.90 7.17
N GLU A 188 -27.65 13.59 7.39
CA GLU A 188 -28.61 12.80 8.15
C GLU A 188 -28.63 13.24 9.62
N HIS A 189 -27.46 13.38 10.25
CA HIS A 189 -27.32 13.85 11.63
C HIS A 189 -27.79 15.31 11.81
N LYS A 190 -27.67 16.15 10.78
CA LYS A 190 -28.22 17.53 10.78
C LYS A 190 -29.74 17.55 10.62
N GLN A 191 -30.32 16.60 9.86
CA GLN A 191 -31.77 16.46 9.76
C GLN A 191 -32.38 15.92 11.05
N GLU A 192 -31.71 14.97 11.70
CA GLU A 192 -32.18 14.37 12.95
C GLU A 192 -32.21 15.40 14.09
N ARG A 193 -31.13 16.19 14.29
CA ARG A 193 -31.16 17.30 15.26
C ARG A 193 -32.22 18.35 14.96
N ARG A 194 -32.50 18.62 13.69
CA ARG A 194 -33.58 19.54 13.29
C ARG A 194 -34.96 18.97 13.67
N ARG A 195 -35.17 17.66 13.55
CA ARG A 195 -36.42 17.00 13.96
C ARG A 195 -36.59 17.00 15.47
N GLU A 196 -35.54 16.70 16.23
CA GLU A 196 -35.57 16.75 17.70
C GLU A 196 -35.87 18.16 18.21
N LEU A 197 -35.22 19.18 17.65
CA LEU A 197 -35.50 20.58 18.00
C LEU A 197 -36.93 21.00 17.64
N ALA A 198 -37.48 20.51 16.52
CA ALA A 198 -38.86 20.80 16.13
C ALA A 198 -39.90 20.15 17.06
N GLN A 199 -39.58 19.02 17.71
CA GLN A 199 -40.46 18.37 18.68
C GLN A 199 -40.51 19.09 20.03
N HIS A 200 -39.61 20.04 20.29
CA HIS A 200 -39.52 20.75 21.57
C HIS A 200 -39.80 22.25 21.44
N LEU A 201 -40.13 22.73 20.23
CA LEU A 201 -40.58 24.11 20.05
C LEU A 201 -42.07 24.22 20.43
N PRO A 202 -42.44 25.17 21.31
CA PRO A 202 -43.84 25.42 21.64
C PRO A 202 -44.60 25.91 20.38
N PRO A 203 -45.90 25.62 20.25
CA PRO A 203 -46.68 26.07 19.12
C PRO A 203 -46.66 27.59 19.03
N VAL A 204 -46.23 28.11 17.87
CA VAL A 204 -46.28 29.54 17.58
C VAL A 204 -47.73 29.95 17.42
N VAL A 205 -48.27 30.65 18.43
CA VAL A 205 -49.60 31.26 18.35
C VAL A 205 -49.45 32.57 17.56
N ILE A 206 -49.80 32.53 16.28
CA ILE A 206 -49.91 33.75 15.46
C ILE A 206 -51.26 34.38 15.81
N SER A 207 -51.21 35.59 16.39
CA SER A 207 -52.39 36.40 16.71
C SER A 207 -52.68 37.39 15.58
#